data_AF-A0A1H0SP50-F1
#
_entry.id   AF-A0A1H0SP50-F1
#
_cell.length_a   1.000
_cell.length_b   1.000
_cell.length_c   1.000
_cell.angle_alpha   90.00
_cell.angle_beta   90.00
_cell.angle_gamma   90.00
#
_symmetry.space_group_name_H-M   'P 1'
#
loop_
_entity.id
_entity.type
_entity.pdbx_description
1 polymer ?
#
loop_
_entity_poly.entity_id
_entity_poly.type
_entity_poly.pdbx_seq_one_letter_code
_entity_poly.pdbx_strand_id
1 'polypeptide(L)'
;MPNVSQIDFAYSRLEFKCVHERDSLPALTYDSDILYRYGLYLEKLKGQKDYDLIARNYRIAAAHDHYKAATNLQFLLSTGQASSPDPSKETIDLAEYFISKGIPAALYDMAHYLELGYGVKQDVATSRAYFRRAADLGNPDAQYYVGRLLSHVPNTVETMLAMYKCAMQQGNRLAGRSYASYSKAVGAYQDSLVGYQSATRHGDANSAGNLASAFAGPHMSDELYYLALEKDDERVNRYKHIRFFLRRHEYLGAKIPDLDDIVPLPPATLPEWDGTFQWKRERDSAVPVIPSAELIEKLSAEKGLDPATGLPLPKNTENT
;
A
#
# COMPACT_ATOMS: atom_id res chain seq x y z
N MET A 1 -14.80 -28.90 -23.84
CA MET A 1 -13.46 -28.63 -23.28
C MET A 1 -12.74 -27.70 -24.24
N PRO A 2 -12.06 -26.65 -23.76
CA PRO A 2 -11.28 -25.79 -24.65
C PRO A 2 -10.17 -26.60 -25.33
N ASN A 3 -9.87 -26.29 -26.59
CA ASN A 3 -8.77 -26.94 -27.30
C ASN A 3 -7.41 -26.35 -26.88
N VAL A 4 -6.30 -27.02 -27.22
CA VAL A 4 -4.95 -26.59 -26.83
C VAL A 4 -4.66 -25.15 -27.26
N SER A 5 -5.04 -24.75 -28.48
CA SER A 5 -4.86 -23.38 -28.96
C SER A 5 -5.62 -22.33 -28.14
N GLN A 6 -6.82 -22.64 -27.64
CA GLN A 6 -7.59 -21.77 -26.76
C GLN A 6 -6.96 -21.66 -25.36
N ILE A 7 -6.37 -22.75 -24.88
CA ILE A 7 -5.65 -22.79 -23.61
C ILE A 7 -4.37 -21.95 -23.72
N ASP A 8 -3.58 -22.14 -24.78
CA ASP A 8 -2.34 -21.39 -25.03
C ASP A 8 -2.61 -19.90 -25.18
N PHE A 9 -3.66 -19.53 -25.93
CA PHE A 9 -4.10 -18.14 -26.04
C PHE A 9 -4.58 -17.56 -24.70
N ALA A 10 -5.23 -18.36 -23.85
CA ALA A 10 -5.62 -17.88 -22.52
C ALA A 10 -4.39 -17.62 -21.64
N TYR A 11 -3.37 -18.47 -21.70
CA TYR A 11 -2.12 -18.30 -20.95
C TYR A 11 -1.26 -17.14 -21.47
N SER A 12 -1.21 -16.88 -22.78
CA SER A 12 -0.46 -15.74 -23.32
C SER A 12 -1.02 -14.40 -22.81
N ARG A 13 -2.32 -14.31 -22.53
CA ARG A 13 -2.92 -13.12 -21.90
C ARG A 13 -2.59 -12.95 -20.43
N LEU A 14 -1.89 -13.91 -19.81
CA LEU A 14 -1.40 -13.79 -18.44
C LEU A 14 0.02 -13.23 -18.37
N GLU A 15 0.72 -13.09 -19.51
CA GLU A 15 2.06 -12.48 -19.57
C GLU A 15 2.12 -11.20 -18.74
N PHE A 16 3.18 -11.07 -17.94
CA PHE A 16 3.34 -9.96 -17.01
C PHE A 16 4.72 -9.33 -17.20
N LYS A 17 4.72 -8.01 -17.34
CA LYS A 17 5.92 -7.19 -17.30
C LYS A 17 5.88 -6.36 -16.02
N CYS A 18 6.94 -6.45 -15.21
CA CYS A 18 7.03 -5.62 -14.03
C CYS A 18 7.12 -4.14 -14.44
N VAL A 19 6.20 -3.34 -13.89
CA VAL A 19 6.13 -1.89 -14.00
C VAL A 19 6.05 -1.35 -12.58
N HIS A 20 6.80 -0.30 -12.27
CA HIS A 20 6.71 0.38 -10.99
C HIS A 20 5.77 1.58 -11.10
N GLU A 21 4.77 1.65 -10.23
CA GLU A 21 3.75 2.70 -10.23
C GLU A 21 4.38 4.09 -10.22
N ARG A 22 5.42 4.28 -9.38
CA ARG A 22 6.14 5.55 -9.20
C ARG A 22 6.69 6.14 -10.50
N ASP A 23 6.97 5.30 -11.51
CA ASP A 23 7.55 5.73 -12.77
C ASP A 23 6.51 6.41 -13.69
N SER A 24 5.21 6.30 -13.34
CA SER A 24 4.08 6.85 -14.10
C SER A 24 3.26 7.90 -13.34
N LEU A 25 3.53 8.11 -12.05
CA LEU A 25 2.74 9.03 -11.22
C LEU A 25 3.10 10.50 -11.50
N PRO A 26 2.11 11.41 -11.59
CA PRO A 26 2.37 12.82 -11.72
C PRO A 26 3.00 13.40 -10.44
N ALA A 27 3.78 14.45 -10.61
CA ALA A 27 4.34 15.21 -9.49
C ALA A 27 3.21 15.90 -8.70
N LEU A 28 3.33 15.86 -7.37
CA LEU A 28 2.39 16.51 -6.46
C LEU A 28 2.87 17.94 -6.15
N THR A 29 1.94 18.87 -6.03
CA THR A 29 2.28 20.25 -5.69
C THR A 29 2.60 20.37 -4.20
N TYR A 30 3.49 21.30 -3.85
CA TYR A 30 3.86 21.56 -2.46
C TYR A 30 2.65 21.99 -1.60
N ASP A 31 1.83 22.90 -2.11
CA ASP A 31 0.65 23.44 -1.42
C ASP A 31 -0.39 22.34 -1.10
N SER A 32 -0.68 21.44 -2.05
CA SER A 32 -1.59 20.32 -1.81
C SER A 32 -0.99 19.23 -0.91
N ASP A 33 0.33 19.01 -0.97
CA ASP A 33 1.04 18.06 -0.08
C ASP A 33 1.05 18.55 1.38
N ILE A 34 1.05 19.86 1.66
CA ILE A 34 0.90 20.40 3.02
C ILE A 34 -0.43 19.93 3.63
N LEU A 35 -1.54 20.11 2.92
CA LEU A 35 -2.87 19.68 3.37
C LEU A 35 -2.93 18.17 3.60
N TYR A 36 -2.41 17.38 2.65
CA TYR A 36 -2.34 15.92 2.78
C TYR A 36 -1.54 15.48 4.02
N ARG A 37 -0.33 16.03 4.22
CA ARG A 37 0.52 15.68 5.36
C ARG A 37 -0.11 16.10 6.68
N TYR A 38 -0.81 17.23 6.71
CA TYR A 38 -1.55 17.65 7.91
C TYR A 38 -2.71 16.69 8.21
N GLY A 39 -3.47 16.25 7.21
CA GLY A 39 -4.47 15.18 7.36
C GLY A 39 -3.88 13.90 7.95
N LEU A 40 -2.75 13.43 7.41
CA LEU A 40 -2.02 12.27 7.96
C LEU A 40 -1.54 12.47 9.41
N TYR A 41 -1.14 13.69 9.76
CA TYR A 41 -0.73 14.02 11.12
C TYR A 41 -1.91 13.91 12.08
N LEU A 42 -3.05 14.50 11.73
CA LEU A 42 -4.28 14.45 12.52
C LEU A 42 -4.77 13.01 12.73
N GLU A 43 -4.69 12.16 11.71
CA GLU A 43 -5.01 10.73 11.83
C GLU A 43 -4.12 9.98 12.84
N LYS A 44 -2.88 10.43 13.03
CA LYS A 44 -1.88 9.81 13.90
C LYS A 44 -1.96 10.29 15.35
N LEU A 45 -2.77 11.31 15.63
CA LEU A 45 -2.99 11.79 16.99
C LEU A 45 -3.70 10.72 17.83
N LYS A 46 -3.40 10.73 19.13
CA LYS A 46 -4.07 9.88 20.11
C LYS A 46 -5.39 10.52 20.51
N GLY A 47 -6.40 9.71 20.79
CA GLY A 47 -7.71 10.16 21.27
C GLY A 47 -8.76 10.25 20.17
N GLN A 48 -9.85 10.95 20.48
CA GLN A 48 -10.94 11.20 19.53
C GLN A 48 -10.44 12.11 18.41
N LYS A 49 -10.78 11.75 17.16
CA LYS A 49 -10.35 12.46 15.96
C LYS A 49 -11.52 13.22 15.37
N ASP A 50 -11.24 14.41 14.87
CA ASP A 50 -12.15 15.16 14.01
C ASP A 50 -11.93 14.71 12.57
N TYR A 51 -12.73 13.73 12.14
CA TYR A 51 -12.65 13.18 10.79
C TYR A 51 -13.14 14.16 9.72
N ASP A 52 -13.99 15.12 10.07
CA ASP A 52 -14.45 16.15 9.13
C ASP A 52 -13.35 17.16 8.85
N LEU A 53 -12.56 17.53 9.86
CA LEU A 53 -11.34 18.32 9.66
C LEU A 53 -10.32 17.57 8.78
N ILE A 54 -10.12 16.27 9.01
CA ILE A 54 -9.22 15.45 8.18
C ILE A 54 -9.74 15.39 6.73
N ALA A 55 -11.02 15.10 6.55
CA ALA A 55 -11.66 15.01 5.24
C ALA A 55 -11.61 16.34 4.48
N ARG A 56 -11.83 17.48 5.15
CA ARG A 56 -11.65 18.82 4.54
C ARG A 56 -10.26 18.98 3.93
N ASN A 57 -9.20 18.63 4.68
CA ASN A 57 -7.83 18.70 4.16
C ASN A 57 -7.66 17.83 2.92
N TYR A 58 -8.16 16.60 2.96
CA TYR A 58 -8.03 15.70 1.82
C TYR A 58 -8.87 16.11 0.62
N ARG A 59 -10.08 16.66 0.82
CA ARG A 59 -10.92 17.20 -0.26
C ARG A 59 -10.22 18.31 -1.02
N ILE A 60 -9.70 19.29 -0.30
CA ILE A 60 -8.98 20.42 -0.91
C ILE A 60 -7.71 19.92 -1.62
N ALA A 61 -6.94 19.02 -0.98
CA ALA A 61 -5.76 18.45 -1.62
C ALA A 61 -6.10 17.65 -2.89
N ALA A 62 -7.12 16.80 -2.84
CA ALA A 62 -7.57 15.97 -3.96
C ALA A 62 -8.08 16.82 -5.14
N ALA A 63 -8.76 17.93 -4.88
CA ALA A 63 -9.17 18.89 -5.92
C ALA A 63 -7.98 19.54 -6.65
N HIS A 64 -6.80 19.51 -6.03
CA HIS A 64 -5.50 19.90 -6.59
C HIS A 64 -4.65 18.68 -6.99
N ASP A 65 -5.30 17.67 -7.57
CA ASP A 65 -4.69 16.47 -8.16
C ASP A 65 -3.87 15.59 -7.17
N HIS A 66 -4.08 15.76 -5.87
CA HIS A 66 -3.37 14.98 -4.86
C HIS A 66 -3.95 13.57 -4.68
N TYR A 67 -3.56 12.63 -5.54
CA TYR A 67 -4.11 11.27 -5.59
C TYR A 67 -4.04 10.50 -4.26
N LYS A 68 -2.99 10.67 -3.45
CA LYS A 68 -2.90 10.00 -2.14
C LYS A 68 -3.93 10.54 -1.14
N ALA A 69 -4.29 11.82 -1.27
CA ALA A 69 -5.30 12.43 -0.41
C ALA A 69 -6.69 11.91 -0.83
N ALA A 70 -6.91 11.76 -2.14
CA ALA A 70 -8.12 11.17 -2.67
C ALA A 70 -8.34 9.73 -2.19
N THR A 71 -7.33 8.86 -2.23
CA THR A 71 -7.44 7.49 -1.68
C THR A 71 -7.76 7.50 -0.18
N ASN A 72 -7.10 8.37 0.60
CA ASN A 72 -7.40 8.48 2.04
C ASN A 72 -8.82 9.02 2.31
N LEU A 73 -9.27 10.02 1.54
CA LEU A 73 -10.62 10.56 1.63
C LEU A 73 -11.68 9.50 1.31
N GLN A 74 -11.49 8.76 0.23
CA GLN A 74 -12.35 7.64 -0.15
C GLN A 74 -12.49 6.60 0.98
N PHE A 75 -11.41 6.31 1.72
CA PHE A 75 -11.49 5.46 2.91
C PHE A 75 -12.36 6.07 4.02
N LEU A 76 -12.18 7.34 4.34
CA LEU A 76 -12.99 8.03 5.36
C LEU A 76 -14.48 8.08 5.00
N LEU A 77 -14.79 8.30 3.72
CA LEU A 77 -16.17 8.36 3.20
C LEU A 77 -16.83 6.99 3.17
N SER A 78 -16.16 5.99 2.59
CA SER A 78 -16.71 4.64 2.46
C SER A 78 -16.91 3.91 3.78
N THR A 79 -16.15 4.29 4.81
CA THR A 79 -16.33 3.77 6.18
C THR A 79 -17.25 4.62 7.05
N GLY A 80 -17.80 5.72 6.51
CA GLY A 80 -18.70 6.62 7.23
C GLY A 80 -18.04 7.40 8.38
N GLN A 81 -16.72 7.54 8.36
CA GLN A 81 -15.97 8.31 9.35
C GLN A 81 -16.11 9.81 9.14
N ALA A 82 -16.23 10.26 7.89
CA ALA A 82 -16.40 11.66 7.52
C ALA A 82 -17.79 11.92 6.93
N SER A 83 -18.32 13.11 7.22
CA SER A 83 -19.62 13.60 6.76
C SER A 83 -19.57 13.94 5.27
N SER A 84 -20.58 13.48 4.53
CA SER A 84 -20.81 13.84 3.12
C SER A 84 -22.30 13.78 2.81
N PRO A 85 -22.85 14.68 1.98
CA PRO A 85 -24.24 14.60 1.52
C PRO A 85 -24.54 13.30 0.75
N ASP A 86 -23.57 12.80 0.00
CA ASP A 86 -23.63 11.52 -0.70
C ASP A 86 -22.23 10.87 -0.71
N PRO A 87 -21.87 10.12 0.35
CA PRO A 87 -20.53 9.57 0.49
C PRO A 87 -20.19 8.56 -0.62
N SER A 88 -21.21 7.84 -1.12
CA SER A 88 -21.02 6.85 -2.17
C SER A 88 -20.69 7.51 -3.49
N LYS A 89 -21.42 8.58 -3.85
CA LYS A 89 -21.16 9.36 -5.05
C LYS A 89 -19.81 10.08 -4.97
N GLU A 90 -19.51 10.74 -3.86
CA GLU A 90 -18.24 11.44 -3.69
C GLU A 90 -17.04 10.49 -3.84
N THR A 91 -17.14 9.28 -3.28
CA THR A 91 -16.11 8.24 -3.40
C THR A 91 -15.91 7.81 -4.86
N ILE A 92 -16.99 7.53 -5.59
CA ILE A 92 -16.92 7.09 -6.99
C ILE A 92 -16.44 8.21 -7.91
N ASP A 93 -16.92 9.45 -7.71
CA ASP A 93 -16.49 10.61 -8.49
C ASP A 93 -14.96 10.84 -8.34
N LEU A 94 -14.40 10.64 -7.14
CA LEU A 94 -12.95 10.70 -6.91
C LEU A 94 -12.21 9.59 -7.67
N ALA A 95 -12.68 8.34 -7.59
CA ALA A 95 -12.06 7.22 -8.29
C ALA A 95 -12.07 7.44 -9.81
N GLU A 96 -13.21 7.83 -10.38
CA GLU A 96 -13.35 8.13 -11.81
C GLU A 96 -12.45 9.29 -12.26
N TYR A 97 -12.38 10.36 -11.46
CA TYR A 97 -11.51 11.49 -11.74
C TYR A 97 -10.04 11.06 -11.82
N PHE A 98 -9.54 10.31 -10.84
CA PHE A 98 -8.14 9.88 -10.85
C PHE A 98 -7.83 8.75 -11.84
N ILE A 99 -8.83 7.94 -12.23
CA ILE A 99 -8.72 7.04 -13.39
C ILE A 99 -8.50 7.86 -14.67
N SER A 100 -9.24 8.97 -14.84
CA SER A 100 -9.08 9.85 -16.02
C SER A 100 -7.69 10.52 -16.07
N LYS A 101 -7.05 10.71 -14.90
CA LYS A 101 -5.69 11.22 -14.75
C LYS A 101 -4.61 10.13 -14.89
N GLY A 102 -5.01 8.88 -15.15
CA GLY A 102 -4.09 7.77 -15.34
C GLY A 102 -3.45 7.25 -14.05
N ILE A 103 -4.05 7.50 -12.87
CA ILE A 103 -3.52 7.02 -11.59
C ILE A 103 -3.84 5.53 -11.42
N PRO A 104 -2.84 4.64 -11.33
CA PRO A 104 -3.10 3.19 -11.25
C PRO A 104 -3.84 2.78 -9.97
N ALA A 105 -3.55 3.43 -8.83
CA ALA A 105 -4.28 3.23 -7.57
C ALA A 105 -5.79 3.49 -7.69
N ALA A 106 -6.23 4.44 -8.51
CA ALA A 106 -7.66 4.72 -8.67
C ALA A 106 -8.41 3.60 -9.43
N LEU A 107 -7.73 2.90 -10.35
CA LEU A 107 -8.28 1.68 -10.96
C LEU A 107 -8.41 0.56 -9.93
N TYR A 108 -7.45 0.44 -9.01
CA TYR A 108 -7.50 -0.51 -7.91
C TYR A 108 -8.67 -0.20 -6.94
N ASP A 109 -8.84 1.07 -6.58
CA ASP A 109 -9.95 1.53 -5.72
C ASP A 109 -11.31 1.22 -6.37
N MET A 110 -11.50 1.58 -7.64
CA MET A 110 -12.73 1.29 -8.40
C MET A 110 -12.99 -0.21 -8.55
N ALA A 111 -11.94 -1.03 -8.70
CA ALA A 111 -12.09 -2.48 -8.74
C ALA A 111 -12.70 -3.03 -7.44
N HIS A 112 -12.31 -2.50 -6.27
CA HIS A 112 -12.92 -2.86 -5.00
C HIS A 112 -14.37 -2.42 -4.90
N TYR A 113 -14.70 -1.20 -5.35
CA TYR A 113 -16.08 -0.73 -5.34
C TYR A 113 -17.00 -1.56 -6.25
N LEU A 114 -16.50 -1.99 -7.41
CA LEU A 114 -17.21 -2.94 -8.29
C LEU A 114 -17.35 -4.33 -7.66
N GLU A 115 -16.34 -4.81 -6.92
CA GLU A 115 -16.41 -6.10 -6.23
C GLU A 115 -17.46 -6.07 -5.09
N LEU A 116 -17.58 -4.94 -4.39
CA LEU A 116 -18.49 -4.77 -3.25
C LEU A 116 -19.88 -4.24 -3.64
N GLY A 117 -20.01 -3.58 -4.79
CA GLY A 117 -21.22 -2.84 -5.17
C GLY A 117 -21.43 -1.55 -4.37
N TYR A 118 -20.35 -0.89 -3.95
CA TYR A 118 -20.43 0.38 -3.20
C TYR A 118 -20.51 1.57 -4.17
N GLY A 119 -21.61 2.31 -4.17
CA GLY A 119 -21.83 3.45 -5.08
C GLY A 119 -22.01 3.07 -6.57
N VAL A 120 -21.76 1.82 -6.93
CA VAL A 120 -21.93 1.24 -8.27
C VAL A 120 -22.64 -0.11 -8.19
N LYS A 121 -23.20 -0.58 -9.31
CA LYS A 121 -23.72 -1.95 -9.39
C LYS A 121 -22.56 -2.94 -9.25
N GLN A 122 -22.71 -3.93 -8.38
CA GLN A 122 -21.71 -4.99 -8.21
C GLN A 122 -21.45 -5.71 -9.54
N ASP A 123 -20.17 -5.80 -9.92
CA ASP A 123 -19.70 -6.49 -11.13
C ASP A 123 -18.28 -7.03 -10.91
N VAL A 124 -18.20 -8.28 -10.46
CA VAL A 124 -16.93 -8.97 -10.17
C VAL A 124 -16.10 -9.18 -11.44
N ALA A 125 -16.72 -9.34 -12.61
CA ALA A 125 -15.99 -9.56 -13.85
C ALA A 125 -15.26 -8.28 -14.28
N THR A 126 -15.97 -7.14 -14.26
CA THR A 126 -15.37 -5.84 -14.54
C THR A 126 -14.35 -5.45 -13.48
N SER A 127 -14.62 -5.72 -12.20
CA SER A 127 -13.65 -5.54 -11.10
C SER A 127 -12.30 -6.23 -11.40
N ARG A 128 -12.31 -7.51 -11.79
CA ARG A 128 -11.08 -8.24 -12.13
C ARG A 128 -10.34 -7.63 -13.32
N ALA A 129 -11.05 -7.10 -14.31
CA ALA A 129 -10.43 -6.39 -15.43
C ALA A 129 -9.75 -5.09 -14.96
N TYR A 130 -10.36 -4.36 -14.04
CA TYR A 130 -9.77 -3.15 -13.43
C TYR A 130 -8.53 -3.49 -12.58
N PHE A 131 -8.60 -4.53 -11.74
CA PHE A 131 -7.43 -5.02 -11.00
C PHE A 131 -6.29 -5.40 -11.95
N ARG A 132 -6.59 -6.11 -13.04
CA ARG A 132 -5.55 -6.48 -14.02
C ARG A 132 -4.93 -5.25 -14.66
N ARG A 133 -5.75 -4.28 -15.10
CA ARG A 133 -5.26 -3.03 -15.69
C ARG A 133 -4.42 -2.21 -14.71
N ALA A 134 -4.82 -2.12 -13.44
CA ALA A 134 -4.05 -1.46 -12.39
C ALA A 134 -2.68 -2.15 -12.19
N ALA A 135 -2.64 -3.49 -12.21
CA ALA A 135 -1.41 -4.26 -12.07
C ALA A 135 -0.45 -4.05 -13.25
N ASP A 136 -0.99 -4.01 -14.47
CA ASP A 136 -0.22 -3.73 -15.71
C ASP A 136 0.33 -2.30 -15.73
N LEU A 137 -0.35 -1.36 -15.08
CA LEU A 137 0.12 0.02 -14.87
C LEU A 137 1.00 0.19 -13.63
N GLY A 138 1.35 -0.91 -12.96
CA GLY A 138 2.35 -0.91 -11.90
C GLY A 138 1.83 -0.83 -10.47
N ASN A 139 0.52 -0.72 -10.24
CA ASN A 139 -0.02 -0.61 -8.88
C ASN A 139 0.35 -1.87 -8.06
N PRO A 140 1.06 -1.72 -6.94
CA PRO A 140 1.61 -2.87 -6.21
C PRO A 140 0.55 -3.70 -5.50
N ASP A 141 -0.54 -3.09 -5.04
CA ASP A 141 -1.67 -3.81 -4.42
C ASP A 141 -2.44 -4.63 -5.46
N ALA A 142 -2.60 -4.11 -6.67
CA ALA A 142 -3.18 -4.81 -7.80
C ALA A 142 -2.30 -5.97 -8.28
N GLN A 143 -0.98 -5.76 -8.40
CA GLN A 143 -0.02 -6.82 -8.72
C GLN A 143 -0.09 -7.95 -7.70
N TYR A 144 -0.16 -7.62 -6.41
CA TYR A 144 -0.39 -8.61 -5.35
C TYR A 144 -1.74 -9.33 -5.50
N TYR A 145 -2.83 -8.58 -5.72
CA TYR A 145 -4.17 -9.16 -5.86
C TYR A 145 -4.25 -10.13 -7.04
N VAL A 146 -3.75 -9.74 -8.22
CA VAL A 146 -3.75 -10.59 -9.42
C VAL A 146 -2.84 -11.80 -9.21
N GLY A 147 -1.66 -11.63 -8.61
CA GLY A 147 -0.80 -12.75 -8.23
C GLY A 147 -1.53 -13.76 -7.33
N ARG A 148 -2.33 -13.30 -6.37
CA ARG A 148 -3.15 -14.15 -5.51
C ARG A 148 -4.27 -14.87 -6.27
N LEU A 149 -4.84 -14.26 -7.31
CA LEU A 149 -5.79 -14.98 -8.18
C LEU A 149 -5.06 -16.08 -8.96
N LEU A 150 -3.89 -15.77 -9.51
CA LEU A 150 -3.07 -16.73 -10.26
C LEU A 150 -2.61 -17.91 -9.39
N SER A 151 -2.40 -17.73 -8.09
CA SER A 151 -2.01 -18.85 -7.21
C SER A 151 -3.02 -20.00 -7.17
N HIS A 152 -4.26 -19.78 -7.63
CA HIS A 152 -5.32 -20.79 -7.74
C HIS A 152 -5.49 -21.34 -9.17
N VAL A 153 -4.70 -20.85 -10.13
CA VAL A 153 -4.75 -21.24 -11.55
C VAL A 153 -3.53 -22.13 -11.86
N PRO A 154 -3.74 -23.38 -12.32
CA PRO A 154 -2.65 -24.26 -12.71
C PRO A 154 -1.71 -23.63 -13.75
N ASN A 155 -0.42 -23.95 -13.67
CA ASN A 155 0.63 -23.50 -14.60
C ASN A 155 0.87 -21.98 -14.64
N THR A 156 0.64 -21.26 -13.54
CA THR A 156 0.87 -19.79 -13.47
C THR A 156 1.88 -19.37 -12.39
N VAL A 157 2.58 -20.34 -11.78
CA VAL A 157 3.50 -20.09 -10.65
C VAL A 157 4.58 -19.07 -10.99
N GLU A 158 5.14 -19.11 -12.20
CA GLU A 158 6.17 -18.17 -12.65
C GLU A 158 5.63 -16.74 -12.71
N THR A 159 4.51 -16.52 -13.41
CA THR A 159 3.83 -15.22 -13.51
C THR A 159 3.40 -14.70 -12.12
N MET A 160 2.85 -15.57 -11.29
CA MET A 160 2.46 -15.25 -9.91
C MET A 160 3.67 -14.75 -9.11
N LEU A 161 4.80 -15.49 -9.13
CA LEU A 161 6.01 -15.11 -8.42
C LEU A 161 6.59 -13.80 -8.96
N ALA A 162 6.55 -13.58 -10.27
CA ALA A 162 6.97 -12.33 -10.89
C ALA A 162 6.12 -11.14 -10.42
N MET A 163 4.80 -11.30 -10.34
CA MET A 163 3.90 -10.27 -9.80
C MET A 163 4.17 -9.98 -8.33
N TYR A 164 4.32 -11.02 -7.49
CA TYR A 164 4.64 -10.84 -6.08
C TYR A 164 6.01 -10.17 -5.88
N LYS A 165 7.02 -10.53 -6.68
CA LYS A 165 8.34 -9.92 -6.63
C LYS A 165 8.28 -8.44 -7.00
N CYS A 166 7.55 -8.09 -8.07
CA CYS A 166 7.39 -6.70 -8.50
C CYS A 166 6.67 -5.86 -7.42
N ALA A 167 5.54 -6.35 -6.89
CA ALA A 167 4.80 -5.68 -5.82
C ALA A 167 5.64 -5.52 -4.55
N MET A 168 6.41 -6.55 -4.17
CA MET A 168 7.34 -6.52 -3.05
C MET A 168 8.43 -5.45 -3.21
N GLN A 169 9.01 -5.32 -4.41
CA GLN A 169 10.04 -4.32 -4.70
C GLN A 169 9.52 -2.88 -4.58
N GLN A 170 8.21 -2.70 -4.71
CA GLN A 170 7.51 -1.44 -4.50
C GLN A 170 7.02 -1.24 -3.06
N GLY A 171 7.29 -2.20 -2.17
CA GLY A 171 7.00 -2.11 -0.74
C GLY A 171 5.67 -2.71 -0.30
N ASN A 172 4.99 -3.50 -1.14
CA ASN A 172 3.85 -4.29 -0.68
C ASN A 172 4.33 -5.44 0.21
N ARG A 173 4.09 -5.30 1.52
CA ARG A 173 4.53 -6.26 2.53
C ARG A 173 3.86 -7.64 2.42
N LEU A 174 2.61 -7.69 1.96
CA LEU A 174 1.88 -8.95 1.80
C LEU A 174 2.41 -9.75 0.60
N ALA A 175 2.78 -9.05 -0.47
CA ALA A 175 3.47 -9.61 -1.62
C ALA A 175 4.85 -10.15 -1.23
N GLY A 176 5.63 -9.40 -0.44
CA GLY A 176 6.93 -9.88 0.07
C GLY A 176 6.81 -11.16 0.89
N ARG A 177 5.83 -11.23 1.81
CA ARG A 177 5.57 -12.44 2.60
C ARG A 177 5.12 -13.62 1.74
N SER A 178 4.30 -13.36 0.72
CA SER A 178 3.81 -14.39 -0.20
C SER A 178 4.91 -14.89 -1.12
N TYR A 179 5.69 -13.99 -1.73
CA TYR A 179 6.90 -14.30 -2.49
C TYR A 179 7.83 -15.17 -1.66
N ALA A 180 8.04 -14.83 -0.38
CA ALA A 180 8.88 -15.60 0.50
C ALA A 180 8.37 -17.04 0.70
N SER A 181 7.09 -17.16 1.06
CA SER A 181 6.44 -18.44 1.33
C SER A 181 6.47 -19.39 0.13
N TYR A 182 6.15 -18.88 -1.07
CA TYR A 182 6.17 -19.67 -2.30
C TYR A 182 7.60 -20.01 -2.75
N SER A 183 8.54 -19.07 -2.63
CA SER A 183 9.96 -19.33 -2.96
C SER A 183 10.54 -20.43 -2.07
N LYS A 184 10.21 -20.42 -0.77
CA LYS A 184 10.59 -21.49 0.16
C LYS A 184 10.02 -22.85 -0.27
N ALA A 185 8.74 -22.89 -0.66
CA ALA A 185 8.08 -24.13 -1.06
C ALA A 185 8.70 -24.80 -2.29
N VAL A 186 9.34 -24.01 -3.17
CA VAL A 186 10.07 -24.53 -4.35
C VAL A 186 11.59 -24.68 -4.11
N GLY A 187 12.04 -24.56 -2.85
CA GLY A 187 13.45 -24.71 -2.47
C GLY A 187 14.34 -23.50 -2.75
N ALA A 188 13.78 -22.38 -3.22
CA ALA A 188 14.50 -21.13 -3.46
C ALA A 188 14.66 -20.34 -2.13
N TYR A 189 15.45 -20.87 -1.21
CA TYR A 189 15.58 -20.32 0.15
C TYR A 189 16.17 -18.90 0.20
N GLN A 190 17.10 -18.58 -0.71
CA GLN A 190 17.67 -17.22 -0.78
C GLN A 190 16.61 -16.18 -1.20
N ASP A 191 15.76 -16.51 -2.17
CA ASP A 191 14.63 -15.66 -2.55
C ASP A 191 13.63 -15.53 -1.40
N SER A 192 13.41 -16.62 -0.65
CA SER A 192 12.57 -16.57 0.55
C SER A 192 13.12 -15.63 1.62
N LEU A 193 14.43 -15.65 1.84
CA LEU A 193 15.10 -14.78 2.80
C LEU A 193 14.92 -13.31 2.42
N VAL A 194 15.15 -12.96 1.15
CA VAL A 194 14.95 -11.61 0.62
C VAL A 194 13.49 -11.17 0.73
N GLY A 195 12.55 -12.08 0.44
CA GLY A 195 11.11 -11.80 0.55
C GLY A 195 10.67 -11.44 1.96
N TYR A 196 11.08 -12.22 2.95
CA TYR A 196 10.78 -11.92 4.35
C TYR A 196 11.49 -10.66 4.84
N GLN A 197 12.73 -10.39 4.38
CA GLN A 197 13.45 -9.16 4.72
C GLN A 197 12.71 -7.92 4.20
N SER A 198 12.30 -7.95 2.93
CA SER A 198 11.53 -6.84 2.34
C SER A 198 10.18 -6.65 3.04
N ALA A 199 9.45 -7.74 3.33
CA ALA A 199 8.18 -7.66 4.05
C ALA A 199 8.37 -7.06 5.46
N THR A 200 9.43 -7.44 6.17
CA THR A 200 9.81 -6.90 7.48
C THR A 200 10.09 -5.40 7.41
N ARG A 201 10.87 -4.95 6.40
CA ARG A 201 11.17 -3.52 6.15
C ARG A 201 9.88 -2.70 6.05
N HIS A 202 8.88 -3.28 5.38
CA HIS A 202 7.59 -2.65 5.12
C HIS A 202 6.52 -2.92 6.19
N GLY A 203 6.92 -3.45 7.36
CA GLY A 203 6.09 -3.50 8.56
C GLY A 203 5.40 -4.85 8.82
N ASP A 204 5.72 -5.92 8.10
CA ASP A 204 5.16 -7.25 8.38
C ASP A 204 5.89 -7.93 9.55
N ALA A 205 5.30 -7.83 10.74
CA ALA A 205 5.88 -8.40 11.96
C ALA A 205 5.94 -9.95 11.96
N ASN A 206 5.11 -10.61 11.14
CA ASN A 206 5.13 -12.06 11.01
C ASN A 206 6.37 -12.51 10.25
N SER A 207 6.76 -11.80 9.19
CA SER A 207 7.98 -12.02 8.43
C SER A 207 9.22 -11.84 9.30
N ALA A 208 9.24 -10.82 10.18
CA ALA A 208 10.30 -10.66 11.16
C ALA A 208 10.38 -11.86 12.12
N GLY A 209 9.23 -12.39 12.56
CA GLY A 209 9.16 -13.62 13.35
C GLY A 209 9.68 -14.85 12.61
N ASN A 210 9.33 -15.00 11.33
CA ASN A 210 9.79 -16.11 10.49
C ASN A 210 11.31 -16.05 10.30
N LEU A 211 11.89 -14.86 10.11
CA LEU A 211 13.34 -14.67 10.04
C LEU A 211 14.01 -15.04 11.36
N ALA A 212 13.46 -14.59 12.50
CA ALA A 212 13.98 -15.00 13.81
C ALA A 212 13.96 -16.52 14.01
N SER A 213 12.92 -17.21 13.56
CA SER A 213 12.88 -18.68 13.62
C SER A 213 13.85 -19.34 12.63
N ALA A 214 14.00 -18.79 11.42
CA ALA A 214 14.91 -19.32 10.41
C ALA A 214 16.38 -19.20 10.83
N PHE A 215 16.80 -18.05 11.37
CA PHE A 215 18.15 -17.84 11.91
C PHE A 215 18.43 -18.61 13.22
N ALA A 216 17.41 -19.22 13.83
CA ALA A 216 17.64 -20.16 14.94
C ALA A 216 18.23 -21.50 14.46
N GLY A 217 18.35 -21.71 13.15
CA GLY A 217 18.91 -22.91 12.53
C GLY A 217 18.08 -24.17 12.79
N PRO A 218 16.77 -24.17 12.44
CA PRO A 218 15.93 -25.34 12.68
C PRO A 218 16.38 -26.52 11.81
N HIS A 219 16.07 -27.75 12.22
CA HIS A 219 16.34 -28.94 11.43
C HIS A 219 15.50 -28.94 10.13
N MET A 220 15.98 -29.57 9.06
CA MET A 220 15.31 -29.58 7.74
C MET A 220 13.87 -30.12 7.76
N SER A 221 13.51 -30.92 8.76
CA SER A 221 12.15 -31.43 8.97
C SER A 221 11.17 -30.36 9.45
N ASP A 222 11.65 -29.22 9.95
CA ASP A 222 10.84 -28.05 10.26
C ASP A 222 10.65 -27.23 8.98
N GLU A 223 9.78 -27.73 8.10
CA GLU A 223 9.47 -27.08 6.82
C GLU A 223 8.89 -25.67 7.00
N LEU A 224 8.39 -25.33 8.19
CA LEU A 224 7.81 -24.02 8.47
C LEU A 224 8.89 -22.94 8.53
N TYR A 225 10.02 -23.22 9.19
CA TYR A 225 11.06 -22.22 9.44
C TYR A 225 12.40 -22.50 8.74
N TYR A 226 12.61 -23.69 8.19
CA TYR A 226 13.85 -24.03 7.51
C TYR A 226 14.06 -23.20 6.24
N LEU A 227 15.22 -22.51 6.18
CA LEU A 227 15.71 -21.73 5.03
C LEU A 227 17.18 -22.04 4.70
N ALA A 228 17.71 -23.17 5.17
CA ALA A 228 19.13 -23.54 5.00
C ALA A 228 20.12 -22.46 5.48
N LEU A 229 19.80 -21.79 6.59
CA LEU A 229 20.65 -20.76 7.21
C LEU A 229 21.47 -21.36 8.35
N GLU A 230 22.68 -20.84 8.53
CA GLU A 230 23.45 -21.07 9.74
C GLU A 230 22.78 -20.38 10.94
N LYS A 231 22.94 -20.99 12.12
CA LYS A 231 22.41 -20.44 13.36
C LYS A 231 23.14 -19.13 13.70
N ASP A 232 22.38 -18.06 13.92
CA ASP A 232 22.89 -16.74 14.29
C ASP A 232 22.02 -16.13 15.40
N ASP A 233 22.42 -16.36 16.66
CA ASP A 233 21.65 -15.96 17.84
C ASP A 233 21.43 -14.44 17.93
N GLU A 234 22.37 -13.63 17.42
CA GLU A 234 22.22 -12.17 17.44
C GLU A 234 21.20 -11.70 16.40
N ARG A 235 21.19 -12.28 15.20
CA ARG A 235 20.10 -12.02 14.22
C ARG A 235 18.75 -12.41 14.76
N VAL A 236 18.66 -13.56 15.43
CA VAL A 236 17.44 -14.00 16.10
C VAL A 236 16.96 -12.92 17.08
N ASN A 237 17.86 -12.38 17.90
CA ASN A 237 17.53 -11.32 18.85
C ASN A 237 17.07 -10.04 18.17
N ARG A 238 17.78 -9.55 17.14
CA ARG A 238 17.40 -8.32 16.42
C ARG A 238 16.04 -8.45 15.74
N TYR A 239 15.77 -9.56 15.05
CA TYR A 239 14.45 -9.80 14.44
C TYR A 239 13.33 -9.93 15.47
N LYS A 240 13.59 -10.51 16.65
CA LYS A 240 12.61 -10.51 17.75
C LYS A 240 12.29 -9.08 18.20
N HIS A 241 13.30 -8.22 18.41
CA HIS A 241 13.09 -6.81 18.77
C HIS A 241 12.28 -6.08 17.70
N ILE A 242 12.61 -6.25 16.42
CA ILE A 242 11.87 -5.69 15.29
C ILE A 242 10.41 -6.17 15.29
N ARG A 243 10.18 -7.48 15.43
CA ARG A 243 8.83 -8.05 15.52
C ARG A 243 8.02 -7.42 16.65
N PHE A 244 8.60 -7.30 17.84
CA PHE A 244 7.91 -6.70 18.99
C PHE A 244 7.60 -5.22 18.74
N PHE A 245 8.55 -4.47 18.18
CA PHE A 245 8.35 -3.07 17.82
C PHE A 245 7.23 -2.90 16.81
N LEU A 246 7.23 -3.68 15.71
CA LEU A 246 6.21 -3.62 14.67
C LEU A 246 4.84 -3.96 15.22
N ARG A 247 4.70 -5.04 16.01
CA ARG A 247 3.41 -5.39 16.65
C ARG A 247 2.89 -4.30 17.57
N ARG A 248 3.76 -3.69 18.38
CA ARG A 248 3.37 -2.63 19.32
C ARG A 248 2.92 -1.35 18.62
N HIS A 249 3.34 -1.12 17.38
CA HIS A 249 3.07 0.10 16.63
C HIS A 249 2.32 -0.17 15.31
N GLU A 250 1.69 -1.35 15.17
CA GLU A 250 0.97 -1.75 13.95
C GLU A 250 -0.16 -0.78 13.61
N TYR A 251 -0.92 -0.34 14.63
CA TYR A 251 -1.99 0.65 14.49
C TYR A 251 -1.53 2.03 14.00
N LEU A 252 -0.21 2.29 14.02
CA LEU A 252 0.40 3.52 13.52
C LEU A 252 1.08 3.34 12.15
N GLY A 253 1.02 2.12 11.57
CA GLY A 253 1.67 1.80 10.31
C GLY A 253 3.20 1.81 10.41
N ALA A 254 3.76 1.28 11.50
CA ALA A 254 5.21 1.23 11.68
C ALA A 254 5.94 0.45 10.58
N LYS A 255 7.11 0.96 10.19
CA LYS A 255 8.03 0.37 9.21
C LYS A 255 9.45 0.40 9.77
N ILE A 256 10.38 -0.31 9.14
CA ILE A 256 11.80 -0.36 9.52
C ILE A 256 12.64 0.08 8.31
N PRO A 257 12.67 1.38 7.96
CA PRO A 257 13.42 1.84 6.78
C PRO A 257 14.92 1.54 6.88
N ASP A 258 15.48 1.60 8.09
CA ASP A 258 16.86 1.31 8.48
C ASP A 258 17.13 -0.19 8.71
N LEU A 259 16.29 -1.10 8.20
CA LEU A 259 16.40 -2.54 8.52
C LEU A 259 17.76 -3.14 8.16
N ASP A 260 18.39 -2.71 7.06
CA ASP A 260 19.70 -3.25 6.65
C ASP A 260 20.85 -2.60 7.43
N ASP A 261 20.62 -1.45 8.07
CA ASP A 261 21.55 -0.85 9.02
C ASP A 261 21.42 -1.49 10.42
N ILE A 262 20.35 -2.27 10.66
CA ILE A 262 20.10 -2.99 11.91
C ILE A 262 20.46 -4.47 11.76
N VAL A 263 20.04 -5.12 10.68
CA VAL A 263 20.18 -6.58 10.50
C VAL A 263 20.31 -6.90 9.00
N PRO A 264 21.42 -6.52 8.34
CA PRO A 264 21.63 -6.79 6.92
C PRO A 264 21.73 -8.29 6.67
N LEU A 265 21.18 -8.84 5.59
CA LEU A 265 21.26 -10.29 5.33
C LEU A 265 22.73 -10.79 5.19
N PRO A 266 23.02 -12.06 5.54
CA PRO A 266 24.32 -12.67 5.23
C PRO A 266 24.67 -12.55 3.73
N PRO A 267 25.96 -12.43 3.37
CA PRO A 267 27.14 -12.64 4.22
C PRO A 267 27.59 -11.40 5.02
N ALA A 268 26.82 -10.30 5.01
CA ALA A 268 27.20 -9.09 5.75
C ALA A 268 27.30 -9.36 7.27
N THR A 269 28.32 -8.81 7.92
CA THR A 269 28.44 -8.81 9.38
C THR A 269 27.44 -7.83 9.98
N LEU A 270 27.00 -8.12 11.20
CA LEU A 270 26.09 -7.21 11.91
C LEU A 270 26.79 -5.92 12.31
N PRO A 271 26.22 -4.74 12.00
CA PRO A 271 26.74 -3.47 12.47
C PRO A 271 26.42 -3.25 13.95
N GLU A 272 27.09 -2.27 14.57
CA GLU A 272 26.67 -1.74 15.88
C GLU A 272 25.25 -1.19 15.78
N TRP A 273 24.42 -1.46 16.80
CA TRP A 273 23.04 -1.01 16.84
C TRP A 273 22.66 -0.59 18.26
N ASP A 274 22.12 0.62 18.39
CA ASP A 274 21.75 1.24 19.67
C ASP A 274 20.39 0.78 20.24
N GLY A 275 19.73 -0.18 19.58
CA GLY A 275 18.42 -0.68 19.99
C GLY A 275 17.24 0.21 19.56
N THR A 276 17.48 1.27 18.79
CA THR A 276 16.45 2.22 18.38
C THR A 276 16.11 2.12 16.88
N PHE A 277 14.94 2.62 16.48
CA PHE A 277 14.42 2.54 15.11
C PHE A 277 14.22 3.93 14.52
N GLN A 278 14.70 4.16 13.28
CA GLN A 278 14.56 5.43 12.56
C GLN A 278 13.12 5.93 12.54
N TRP A 279 12.17 5.04 12.22
CA TRP A 279 10.75 5.39 12.16
C TRP A 279 10.25 6.01 13.47
N LYS A 280 10.72 5.52 14.63
CA LYS A 280 10.31 6.05 15.93
C LYS A 280 10.94 7.41 16.19
N ARG A 281 12.24 7.57 15.91
CA ARG A 281 12.96 8.84 16.07
C ARG A 281 12.33 9.95 15.22
N GLU A 282 12.04 9.66 13.96
CA GLU A 282 11.38 10.57 13.03
C GLU A 282 9.98 10.94 13.50
N ARG A 283 9.18 9.94 13.91
CA ARG A 283 7.82 10.19 14.41
C ARG A 283 7.83 11.05 15.67
N ASP A 284 8.68 10.75 16.64
CA ASP A 284 8.71 11.44 17.93
C ASP A 284 9.25 12.89 17.79
N SER A 285 10.01 13.17 16.71
CA SER A 285 10.57 14.50 16.41
C SER A 285 9.78 15.28 15.36
N ALA A 286 8.73 14.69 14.77
CA ALA A 286 8.01 15.31 13.66
C ALA A 286 7.18 16.51 14.14
N VAL A 287 7.52 17.69 13.61
CA VAL A 287 6.69 18.90 13.75
C VAL A 287 5.84 19.03 12.48
N PRO A 288 4.49 18.97 12.59
CA PRO A 288 3.64 19.10 11.41
C PRO A 288 3.70 20.53 10.87
N VAL A 289 3.74 20.67 9.54
CA VAL A 289 3.41 21.94 8.89
C VAL A 289 1.88 22.06 8.91
N ILE A 290 1.37 23.04 9.65
CA ILE A 290 -0.06 23.32 9.73
C ILE A 290 -0.41 24.24 8.54
N PRO A 291 -1.40 23.88 7.69
CA PRO A 291 -1.86 24.73 6.60
C PRO A 291 -2.42 26.04 7.18
N SER A 292 -1.96 27.19 6.65
CA SER A 292 -2.48 28.49 7.08
C SER A 292 -3.92 28.70 6.59
N ALA A 293 -4.66 29.60 7.24
CA ALA A 293 -6.01 29.96 6.81
C ALA A 293 -5.99 30.53 5.38
N GLU A 294 -5.00 31.37 5.06
CA GLU A 294 -4.84 31.97 3.74
C GLU A 294 -4.60 30.91 2.65
N LEU A 295 -3.83 29.86 2.96
CA LEU A 295 -3.61 28.75 2.04
C LEU A 295 -4.90 27.98 1.77
N ILE A 296 -5.67 27.68 2.83
CA ILE A 296 -6.95 26.97 2.72
C ILE A 296 -7.94 27.78 1.88
N GLU A 297 -8.07 29.08 2.17
CA GLU A 297 -8.94 30.00 1.42
C GLU A 297 -8.55 30.09 -0.06
N LYS A 298 -7.25 30.29 -0.34
CA LYS A 298 -6.73 30.35 -1.71
C LYS A 298 -7.07 29.08 -2.50
N LEU A 299 -6.70 27.91 -1.97
CA LEU A 299 -6.88 26.65 -2.69
C LEU A 299 -8.36 26.27 -2.85
N SER A 300 -9.20 26.64 -1.88
CA SER A 300 -10.64 26.40 -1.94
C SER A 300 -11.29 27.30 -3.00
N ALA A 301 -10.93 28.60 -3.04
CA ALA A 301 -11.43 29.53 -4.03
C ALA A 301 -11.06 29.13 -5.46
N GLU A 302 -9.83 28.66 -5.70
CA GLU A 302 -9.36 28.19 -7.02
C GLU A 302 -10.18 27.01 -7.57
N LYS A 303 -10.85 26.25 -6.69
CA LYS A 303 -11.64 25.06 -7.04
C LYS A 303 -13.13 25.20 -6.75
N GLY A 304 -13.58 26.37 -6.29
CA GLY A 304 -14.97 26.61 -5.91
C GLY A 304 -15.44 25.74 -4.75
N LEU A 305 -14.60 25.56 -3.73
CA LEU A 305 -14.88 24.75 -2.54
C LEU A 305 -15.18 25.64 -1.34
N ASP A 306 -15.98 25.14 -0.40
CA ASP A 306 -16.13 25.71 0.93
C ASP A 306 -14.85 25.44 1.76
N PRO A 307 -14.16 26.48 2.26
CA PRO A 307 -12.91 26.32 3.02
C PRO A 307 -13.10 25.59 4.36
N ALA A 308 -14.31 25.57 4.93
CA ALA A 308 -14.59 24.88 6.20
C ALA A 308 -14.72 23.37 6.01
N THR A 309 -15.35 22.93 4.91
CA THR A 309 -15.72 21.52 4.69
C THR A 309 -14.94 20.85 3.55
N GLY A 310 -14.36 21.63 2.65
CA GLY A 310 -13.76 21.19 1.39
C GLY A 310 -14.79 20.73 0.34
N LEU A 311 -16.10 20.88 0.62
CA LEU A 311 -17.16 20.47 -0.31
C LEU A 311 -17.35 21.50 -1.42
N PRO A 312 -17.79 21.10 -2.63
CA PRO A 312 -18.12 22.04 -3.69
C PRO A 312 -19.20 23.04 -3.27
N LEU A 313 -18.98 24.32 -3.54
CA LEU A 313 -20.00 25.34 -3.35
C LEU A 313 -21.16 25.11 -4.35
N PRO A 314 -22.41 25.46 -3.98
CA PRO A 314 -23.51 25.46 -4.94
C PRO A 314 -23.12 26.29 -6.15
N LYS A 315 -23.33 25.77 -7.36
CA LYS A 315 -23.20 26.60 -8.56
C LYS A 315 -24.23 27.73 -8.43
N ASN A 316 -23.78 28.98 -8.32
CA ASN A 316 -24.67 30.12 -8.40
C ASN A 316 -25.36 30.06 -9.76
N THR A 317 -26.61 29.61 -9.78
CA THR A 317 -27.52 29.82 -10.90
C THR A 317 -27.97 31.28 -10.84
N GLU A 318 -27.05 32.21 -11.06
CA GLU A 318 -27.37 33.61 -11.30
C GLU A 318 -26.99 33.95 -12.75
N ASN A 319 -28.03 33.88 -13.60
CA ASN A 319 -28.25 34.65 -14.82
C ASN A 319 -27.10 34.75 -15.85
N THR A 320 -27.28 34.02 -16.96
CA THR A 320 -27.49 34.64 -18.29
C THR A 320 -28.23 33.68 -19.21
#